data_AF-A0A0Q9P263-F1
#
_entry.id   AF-A0A0Q9P263-F1
#
_cell.length_a   1.000
_cell.length_b   1.000
_cell.length_c   1.000
_cell.angle_alpha   90.00
_cell.angle_beta   90.00
_cell.angle_gamma   90.00
#
_symmetry.space_group_name_H-M   'P 1'
#
loop_
_entity.id
_entity.type
_entity.pdbx_description
1 polymer ?
#
loop_
_entity_poly.entity_id
_entity_poly.type
_entity_poly.pdbx_seq_one_letter_code
_entity_poly.pdbx_strand_id
1 'polypeptide(L)'
;MDTTLDDARLRKAVTACLNTHDLLGVLDLGAPADEYDPEMEDFARLLAAGGPITPEAVAGVWHKWFGDPSEQPGPPTAEMGALALDLQSLSPFVAS
;
A
#
# COMPACT_ATOMS: atom_id res chain seq x y z
N MET A 1 -24.07 -0.80 -9.87
CA MET A 1 -22.78 -0.38 -9.28
C MET A 1 -21.76 -0.47 -10.38
N ASP A 2 -21.04 0.62 -10.63
CA ASP A 2 -20.01 0.69 -11.67
C ASP A 2 -18.67 0.37 -10.99
N THR A 3 -18.38 -0.93 -10.89
CA THR A 3 -17.21 -1.47 -10.19
C THR A 3 -15.89 -0.89 -10.71
N THR A 4 -15.83 -0.50 -11.98
CA THR A 4 -14.62 0.08 -12.59
C THR A 4 -14.32 1.49 -12.07
N LEU A 5 -15.34 2.30 -11.80
CA LEU A 5 -15.16 3.63 -11.19
C LEU A 5 -14.72 3.52 -9.72
N ASP A 6 -15.24 2.53 -8.99
CA ASP A 6 -14.87 2.29 -7.59
C ASP A 6 -13.42 1.78 -7.50
N ASP A 7 -13.01 0.90 -8.41
CA ASP A 7 -11.64 0.41 -8.57
C ASP A 7 -10.63 1.54 -8.86
N ALA A 8 -10.96 2.44 -9.79
CA ALA A 8 -10.07 3.56 -10.13
C ALA A 8 -9.92 4.55 -8.96
N ARG A 9 -11.00 4.77 -8.19
CA ARG A 9 -10.98 5.61 -6.98
C ARG A 9 -10.14 4.98 -5.87
N LEU A 10 -10.27 3.66 -5.66
CA LEU A 10 -9.48 2.93 -4.70
C LEU A 10 -7.99 3.05 -5.00
N ARG A 11 -7.57 2.77 -6.24
CA ARG A 11 -6.17 2.90 -6.67
C ARG A 11 -5.62 4.30 -6.40
N LYS A 12 -6.35 5.35 -6.79
CA LYS A 12 -5.95 6.73 -6.53
C LYS A 12 -5.79 7.05 -5.04
N ALA A 13 -6.68 6.52 -4.20
CA ALA A 13 -6.59 6.70 -2.75
C ALA A 13 -5.38 5.96 -2.16
N VAL A 14 -5.06 4.76 -2.66
CA VAL A 14 -3.87 4.02 -2.26
C VAL A 14 -2.60 4.74 -2.70
N THR A 15 -2.48 5.20 -3.95
CA THR A 15 -1.32 5.99 -4.42
C THR A 15 -1.13 7.24 -3.55
N ALA A 16 -2.20 7.97 -3.23
CA ALA A 16 -2.11 9.14 -2.36
C ALA A 16 -1.60 8.79 -0.95
N CYS A 17 -2.01 7.64 -0.41
CA CYS A 17 -1.53 7.13 0.88
C CYS A 17 -0.03 6.80 0.79
N LEU A 18 0.41 6.05 -0.22
CA LEU A 18 1.83 5.71 -0.42
C LEU A 18 2.69 6.97 -0.54
N ASN A 19 2.25 7.95 -1.34
CA ASN A 19 2.98 9.21 -1.50
C ASN A 19 3.02 10.06 -0.22
N THR A 20 2.03 9.95 0.66
CA THR A 20 2.03 10.66 1.94
C THR A 20 3.06 10.09 2.90
N HIS A 21 3.25 8.76 2.86
CA HIS A 21 4.23 8.08 3.71
C HIS A 21 5.64 8.08 3.12
N ASP A 22 5.78 8.08 1.79
CA ASP A 22 7.03 8.13 1.02
C ASP A 22 8.17 7.35 1.71
N LEU A 23 7.95 6.05 1.92
CA LEU A 23 8.85 5.24 2.76
C LEU A 23 10.28 5.14 2.21
N LEU A 24 10.51 5.50 0.93
CA LEU A 24 11.87 5.62 0.37
C LEU A 24 12.41 7.05 0.44
N GLY A 25 11.58 8.06 0.69
CA GLY A 25 11.96 9.47 0.73
C GLY A 25 12.35 10.01 -0.65
N VAL A 26 11.73 9.52 -1.72
CA VAL A 26 12.17 9.80 -3.11
C VAL A 26 11.37 10.92 -3.76
N LEU A 27 10.19 11.26 -3.24
CA LEU A 27 9.34 12.30 -3.83
C LEU A 27 9.97 13.69 -3.65
N ASP A 28 10.54 13.97 -2.48
CA ASP A 28 11.29 15.21 -2.23
C ASP A 28 12.59 15.32 -3.05
N LEU A 29 13.04 14.20 -3.64
CA LEU A 29 14.19 14.14 -4.55
C LEU A 29 13.79 14.32 -6.03
N GLY A 30 12.51 14.52 -6.31
CA GLY A 30 11.98 14.76 -7.66
C GLY A 30 11.53 13.50 -8.41
N ALA A 31 11.33 12.38 -7.71
CA ALA A 31 10.65 11.23 -8.30
C ALA A 31 9.23 11.61 -8.74
N PRO A 32 8.70 10.97 -9.80
CA PRO A 32 7.37 11.28 -10.30
C PRO A 32 6.27 10.84 -9.30
N ALA A 33 5.10 11.44 -9.40
CA ALA A 33 4.00 11.20 -8.44
C ALA A 33 3.37 9.80 -8.56
N ASP A 34 3.70 9.05 -9.61
CA ASP A 34 3.31 7.67 -9.89
C ASP A 34 4.42 6.65 -9.58
N GLU A 35 5.49 7.07 -8.89
CA GLU A 35 6.64 6.20 -8.54
C GLU A 35 6.21 4.90 -7.85
N TYR A 36 5.18 4.95 -6.99
CA TYR A 36 4.68 3.82 -6.22
C TYR A 36 3.49 3.07 -6.85
N ASP A 37 3.17 3.32 -8.13
CA ASP A 37 2.08 2.62 -8.83
C ASP A 37 2.23 1.09 -8.85
N PRO A 38 3.44 0.50 -8.98
CA PRO A 38 3.61 -0.96 -8.92
C PRO A 38 3.20 -1.56 -7.55
N GLU A 39 3.62 -0.93 -6.45
CA GLU A 39 3.30 -1.33 -5.07
C GLU A 39 1.81 -1.11 -4.78
N MET A 40 1.25 -0.02 -5.29
CA MET A 40 -0.17 0.32 -5.18
C MET A 40 -1.06 -0.82 -5.65
N GLU A 41 -0.74 -1.49 -6.76
CA GLU A 41 -1.56 -2.60 -7.28
C GLU A 41 -1.58 -3.82 -6.34
N ASP A 42 -0.55 -4.05 -5.52
CA ASP A 42 -0.60 -5.10 -4.49
C ASP A 42 -1.54 -4.69 -3.34
N PHE A 43 -1.44 -3.45 -2.85
CA PHE A 43 -2.31 -2.96 -1.79
C PHE A 43 -3.77 -2.85 -2.22
N ALA A 44 -4.04 -2.37 -3.44
CA ALA A 44 -5.39 -2.32 -4.00
C ALA A 44 -6.01 -3.73 -4.08
N ARG A 45 -5.23 -4.75 -4.44
CA ARG A 45 -5.69 -6.15 -4.44
C ARG A 45 -5.94 -6.69 -3.03
N LEU A 46 -5.08 -6.36 -2.06
CA LEU A 46 -5.29 -6.76 -0.66
C LEU A 46 -6.57 -6.14 -0.09
N LEU A 47 -6.81 -4.85 -0.37
CA LEU A 47 -8.03 -4.14 0.04
C LEU A 47 -9.28 -4.71 -0.65
N ALA A 48 -9.20 -5.00 -1.96
CA ALA A 48 -10.31 -5.60 -2.71
C ALA A 48 -10.64 -7.04 -2.26
N ALA A 49 -9.64 -7.78 -1.75
CA ALA A 49 -9.84 -9.10 -1.17
C ALA A 49 -10.54 -9.07 0.20
N GLY A 50 -10.68 -7.90 0.83
CA GLY A 50 -11.42 -7.73 2.07
C GLY A 50 -10.69 -8.18 3.34
N GLY A 51 -9.39 -8.47 3.22
CA GLY A 51 -8.54 -8.82 4.37
C GLY A 51 -8.04 -7.57 5.11
N PRO A 52 -7.62 -7.73 6.38
CA PRO A 52 -6.99 -6.64 7.11
C PRO A 52 -5.64 -6.25 6.49
N ILE A 53 -5.32 -4.95 6.47
CA ILE A 53 -3.98 -4.46 6.15
C ILE A 53 -3.20 -4.35 7.46
N THR A 54 -2.30 -5.30 7.70
CA THR A 54 -1.43 -5.30 8.88
C THR A 54 -0.04 -4.74 8.54
N PRO A 55 0.77 -4.31 9.54
CA PRO A 55 2.15 -3.89 9.31
C PRO A 55 2.99 -4.98 8.62
N GLU A 56 2.74 -6.26 8.92
CA GLU A 56 3.41 -7.40 8.27
C GLU A 56 3.02 -7.54 6.80
N ALA A 57 1.76 -7.25 6.45
CA ALA A 57 1.34 -7.23 5.05
C ALA A 57 2.06 -6.10 4.28
N VAL A 58 2.20 -4.92 4.90
CA VAL A 58 2.99 -3.81 4.34
C VAL A 58 4.45 -4.22 4.17
N ALA A 59 5.09 -4.79 5.19
CA ALA A 59 6.47 -5.26 5.11
C ALA A 59 6.65 -6.32 4.02
N GLY A 60 5.68 -7.23 3.84
CA GLY A 60 5.70 -8.23 2.79
C GLY A 60 5.62 -7.63 1.39
N VAL A 61 4.73 -6.67 1.15
CA VAL A 61 4.67 -5.94 -0.12
C VAL A 61 5.96 -5.15 -0.33
N TRP A 62 6.43 -4.43 0.67
CA TRP A 62 7.67 -3.64 0.54
C TRP A 62 8.88 -4.50 0.21
N HIS A 63 9.01 -5.64 0.88
CA HIS A 63 10.08 -6.60 0.62
C HIS A 63 9.99 -7.22 -0.78
N LYS A 64 8.78 -7.48 -1.30
CA LYS A 64 8.61 -7.95 -2.69
C LYS A 64 9.23 -7.01 -3.71
N TRP A 65 9.15 -5.69 -3.48
CA TRP A 65 9.61 -4.68 -4.43
C TRP A 65 11.04 -4.20 -4.18
N PHE A 66 11.45 -4.09 -2.91
CA PHE A 66 12.73 -3.47 -2.52
C PHE A 66 13.65 -4.38 -1.71
N GLY A 67 13.21 -5.60 -1.37
CA GLY A 67 13.99 -6.57 -0.61
C GLY A 67 14.78 -7.55 -1.49
N ASP A 68 15.69 -8.29 -0.86
CA ASP A 68 16.37 -9.41 -1.52
C ASP A 68 15.40 -10.62 -1.62
N PRO A 69 15.14 -11.15 -2.83
CA PRO A 69 14.19 -12.26 -3.02
C PRO A 69 14.64 -13.59 -2.37
N SER A 70 15.89 -13.70 -1.91
CA SER A 70 16.41 -14.85 -1.17
C SER A 70 16.20 -14.75 0.34
N GLU A 71 15.73 -13.61 0.84
CA GLU A 71 15.49 -13.35 2.25
C GLU A 71 13.99 -13.39 2.58
N GLN A 72 13.67 -13.35 3.88
CA GLN A 72 12.30 -13.11 4.34
C GLN A 72 12.14 -11.61 4.66
N PRO A 73 10.91 -11.06 4.60
CA PRO A 73 10.65 -9.72 5.09
C PRO A 73 11.14 -9.58 6.54
N GLY A 74 11.88 -8.50 6.81
CA GLY A 74 12.24 -8.12 8.17
C GLY A 74 10.99 -7.73 9.00
N PRO A 75 11.15 -7.50 10.31
CA PRO A 75 10.07 -6.98 11.13
C PRO A 75 9.59 -5.61 10.62
N PRO A 76 8.29 -5.31 10.67
CA PRO A 76 7.75 -4.03 10.20
C PRO A 76 8.29 -2.86 11.02
N THR A 77 8.55 -1.74 10.34
CA THR A 77 8.94 -0.48 10.99
C THR A 77 7.72 0.28 11.54
N ALA A 78 7.96 1.35 12.30
CA ALA A 78 6.89 2.20 12.79
C ALA A 78 6.14 2.91 11.64
N GLU A 79 6.87 3.32 10.60
CA GLU A 79 6.32 3.95 9.40
C GLU A 79 5.45 2.97 8.60
N MET A 80 5.87 1.70 8.47
CA MET A 80 5.03 0.65 7.90
C MET A 80 3.76 0.41 8.72
N GLY A 81 3.84 0.55 10.04
CA GLY A 81 2.69 0.50 10.93
C GLY A 81 1.71 1.66 10.70
N ALA A 82 2.21 2.88 10.52
CA ALA A 82 1.40 4.05 10.21
C ALA A 82 0.72 3.91 8.83
N LEU A 83 1.47 3.46 7.82
CA LEU A 83 0.94 3.20 6.49
C LEU A 83 -0.17 2.13 6.53
N ALA A 84 0.03 1.06 7.30
CA ALA A 84 -0.98 0.01 7.45
C ALA A 84 -2.31 0.56 8.01
N LEU A 85 -2.25 1.44 9.02
CA LEU A 85 -3.45 2.07 9.61
C LEU A 85 -4.20 2.96 8.60
N ASP A 86 -3.47 3.76 7.82
CA ASP A 86 -4.08 4.64 6.84
C ASP A 86 -4.66 3.86 5.65
N LEU A 87 -3.96 2.84 5.16
CA LEU A 87 -4.48 1.92 4.15
C LEU A 87 -5.72 1.16 4.64
N GLN A 88 -5.70 0.66 5.88
CA GLN A 88 -6.84 -0.02 6.49
C GLN A 88 -8.08 0.88 6.56
N SER A 89 -7.90 2.18 6.73
CA SER A 89 -8.99 3.16 6.76
C SER A 89 -9.66 3.38 5.39
N LEU A 90 -9.02 2.92 4.31
CA LEU A 90 -9.61 2.91 2.96
C LEU A 90 -10.56 1.72 2.73
N SER A 91 -10.51 0.68 3.58
CA SER A 91 -11.46 -0.43 3.49
C SER A 91 -12.86 0.02 3.94
N PRO A 92 -13.91 -0.11 3.10
CA PRO A 92 -15.27 0.31 3.44
C PRO A 92 -15.99 -0.62 4.44
N PHE A 93 -15.26 -1.36 5.30
CA PHE A 93 -15.73 -2.40 6.21
C PHE A 93 -16.30 -3.65 5.52
N VAL A 94 -15.49 -4.72 5.47
CA VAL A 94 -16.02 -6.09 5.38
C VAL A 94 -16.53 -6.47 6.77
N ALA A 95 -17.81 -6.20 7.02
CA ALA A 95 -18.59 -6.87 8.04
C ALA A 95 -19.86 -7.38 7.34
N SER A 96 -19.87 -8.67 7.00
CA SER A 96 -21.06 -9.44 6.68
C SER A 96 -20.93 -10.80 7.34
#